data_AF-A0A090WES2-F1
#
_entry.id   AF-A0A090WES2-F1
#
_cell.length_a   1.000
_cell.length_b   1.000
_cell.length_c   1.000
_cell.angle_alpha   90.00
_cell.angle_beta   90.00
_cell.angle_gamma   90.00
#
_symmetry.space_group_name_H-M   'P 1'
#
loop_
_entity.id
_entity.type
_entity.pdbx_description
1 polymer ?
#
loop_
_entity_poly.entity_id
_entity_poly.type
_entity_poly.pdbx_seq_one_letter_code
_entity_poly.pdbx_strand_id
1 'polypeptide(L)'
;MESQNINHEDEKIIINQELNIWEALIPVIALVGLLAYNVFVFGDSALGGSNQFILIIGAAIAAIVGFKNKVSYKSMVEEVAQNLKSTTGAILILLMVGALAGTWLVSGIIPTMIYYGLDILNPTIFLAACVIICAVISVATGSSWTTSATVGIALIGIAGALGISPGMTAGAVLSGAYFGDKLSPLSDTTNLAPAMAGTDLFTHIRYMTYTTVPTIIVTLLFFIILGFTNDTTGAADVSQYQGAIDATFNTTPCYL
;
A
#
# COMPACT_ATOMS: atom_id res chain seq x y z
N MET A 1 -4.21 -35.07 -18.85
CA MET A 1 -3.22 -34.07 -18.40
C MET A 1 -3.00 -34.34 -16.92
N GLU A 2 -1.87 -34.97 -16.61
CA GLU A 2 -1.52 -35.43 -15.26
C GLU A 2 -1.57 -34.31 -14.22
N SER A 3 -2.29 -34.59 -13.14
CA SER A 3 -2.18 -33.87 -11.88
C SER A 3 -0.76 -34.05 -11.34
N GLN A 4 0.05 -32.99 -11.37
CA GLN A 4 1.31 -32.96 -10.65
C GLN A 4 1.00 -33.04 -9.16
N ASN A 5 1.20 -34.24 -8.61
CA ASN A 5 1.10 -34.51 -7.19
C ASN A 5 2.37 -33.92 -6.55
N ILE A 6 2.24 -32.71 -6.00
CA ILE A 6 3.35 -32.02 -5.32
C ILE A 6 3.50 -32.71 -3.95
N ASN A 7 4.40 -33.69 -3.86
CA ASN A 7 4.73 -34.33 -2.59
C ASN A 7 5.40 -33.30 -1.66
N HIS A 8 4.67 -32.88 -0.62
CA HIS A 8 5.17 -32.04 0.47
C HIS A 8 6.07 -32.81 1.48
N GLU A 9 6.55 -34.01 1.12
CA GLU A 9 7.25 -34.92 2.05
C GLU A 9 8.73 -34.55 2.31
N ASP A 10 9.30 -33.59 1.56
CA ASP A 10 10.71 -33.20 1.66
C ASP A 10 10.97 -31.84 2.35
N GLU A 11 9.96 -31.23 2.98
CA GLU A 11 10.23 -30.13 3.92
C GLU A 11 10.78 -30.69 5.22
N LYS A 12 12.09 -30.58 5.43
CA LYS A 12 12.71 -30.84 6.73
C LYS A 12 12.12 -29.87 7.75
N ILE A 13 11.13 -30.33 8.50
CA ILE A 13 10.60 -29.61 9.66
C ILE A 13 11.70 -29.58 10.71
N ILE A 14 12.42 -28.46 10.79
CA ILE A 14 13.40 -28.21 11.84
C ILE A 14 12.59 -27.99 13.12
N ILE A 15 12.52 -29.02 13.98
CA ILE A 15 11.86 -28.92 15.29
C ILE A 15 12.75 -28.07 16.20
N ASN A 16 12.60 -26.75 16.09
CA ASN A 16 13.21 -25.79 17.01
C ASN A 16 12.45 -25.80 18.34
N GLN A 17 13.15 -25.50 19.43
CA GLN A 17 12.50 -25.30 20.73
C GLN A 17 11.50 -24.15 20.59
N GLU A 18 10.22 -24.38 20.90
CA GLU A 18 9.18 -23.36 20.74
C GLU A 18 9.51 -22.14 21.61
N LEU A 19 9.69 -20.99 20.95
CA LEU A 19 9.91 -19.71 21.60
C LEU A 19 8.68 -19.33 22.41
N ASN A 20 8.89 -18.80 23.61
CA ASN A 20 7.81 -18.16 24.34
C ASN A 20 7.31 -16.95 23.52
N ILE A 21 5.99 -16.81 23.38
CA ILE A 21 5.38 -15.72 22.59
C ILE A 21 5.87 -14.34 23.02
N TRP A 22 6.15 -14.17 24.31
CA TRP A 22 6.69 -12.92 24.87
C TRP A 22 8.10 -12.61 24.34
N GLU A 23 8.93 -13.64 24.13
CA GLU A 23 10.27 -13.47 23.59
C GLU A 23 10.23 -13.22 22.08
N ALA A 24 9.33 -13.88 21.37
CA ALA A 24 9.10 -13.65 19.95
C ALA A 24 8.59 -12.23 19.64
N LEU A 25 7.88 -11.60 20.59
CA LEU A 25 7.40 -10.22 20.46
C LEU A 25 8.47 -9.16 20.72
N ILE A 26 9.57 -9.48 21.41
CA ILE A 26 10.62 -8.49 21.75
C ILE A 26 11.17 -7.79 20.49
N PRO A 27 11.59 -8.51 19.43
CA PRO A 27 12.12 -7.85 18.24
C PRO A 27 11.07 -7.03 17.51
N VAL A 28 9.81 -7.47 17.51
CA VAL A 28 8.69 -6.76 16.85
C VAL A 28 8.38 -5.46 17.58
N ILE A 29 8.24 -5.50 18.90
CA ILE A 29 7.97 -4.30 19.72
C ILE A 29 9.15 -3.33 19.64
N ALA A 30 10.38 -3.84 19.71
CA ALA A 30 11.57 -3.01 19.57
C ALA A 30 11.63 -2.33 18.20
N LEU A 31 11.35 -3.08 17.12
CA LEU A 31 11.32 -2.54 15.76
C LEU A 31 10.25 -1.45 15.62
N VAL A 32 9.01 -1.73 16.04
CA VAL A 32 7.90 -0.76 15.97
C VAL A 32 8.20 0.48 16.82
N GLY A 33 8.76 0.30 18.01
CA GLY A 33 9.16 1.40 18.90
C GLY A 33 10.27 2.27 18.31
N LEU A 34 11.29 1.65 17.69
CA LEU A 34 12.37 2.37 17.00
C LEU A 34 11.86 3.12 15.77
N LEU A 35 10.95 2.53 14.99
CA LEU A 35 10.31 3.21 13.85
C LEU A 35 9.45 4.38 14.30
N ALA A 36 8.67 4.22 15.37
CA ALA A 36 7.87 5.31 15.95
C ALA A 36 8.77 6.45 16.47
N TYR A 37 9.86 6.11 17.15
CA TYR A 37 10.86 7.08 17.62
C TYR A 37 11.53 7.82 16.46
N ASN A 38 11.85 7.11 15.37
CA ASN A 38 12.42 7.71 14.17
C ASN A 38 11.50 8.77 13.56
N VAL A 39 10.22 8.45 13.40
CA VAL A 39 9.22 9.41 12.90
C VAL A 39 9.04 10.58 13.86
N PHE A 40 9.04 10.34 15.18
CA PHE A 40 8.93 11.39 16.18
C PHE A 40 10.09 12.40 16.13
N VAL A 41 11.33 11.93 15.90
CA VAL A 41 12.52 12.79 15.88
C VAL A 41 12.74 13.43 14.51
N PHE A 42 12.59 12.67 13.42
CA PHE A 42 13.00 13.10 12.07
C PHE A 42 11.84 13.51 11.17
N GLY A 43 10.58 13.29 11.58
CA GLY A 43 9.39 13.63 10.78
C GLY A 43 9.48 13.03 9.37
N ASP A 44 9.28 13.87 8.35
CA ASP A 44 9.36 13.48 6.93
C ASP A 44 10.75 12.97 6.51
N SER A 45 11.82 13.38 7.20
CA SER A 45 13.19 12.94 6.90
C SER A 45 13.48 11.51 7.37
N ALA A 46 12.57 10.88 8.11
CA ALA A 46 12.69 9.48 8.55
C ALA A 46 12.79 8.49 7.37
N LEU A 47 12.32 8.87 6.18
CA LEU A 47 12.35 8.05 4.97
C LEU A 47 13.72 8.08 4.25
N GLY A 48 14.62 9.00 4.64
CA GLY A 48 15.90 9.23 3.94
C GLY A 48 17.02 8.23 4.22
N GLY A 49 16.76 7.15 4.97
CA GLY A 49 17.76 6.10 5.25
C GLY A 49 17.69 5.50 6.65
N SER A 50 17.10 6.18 7.62
CA SER A 50 17.06 5.71 9.02
C SER A 50 16.22 4.46 9.21
N ASN A 51 15.18 4.25 8.39
CA ASN A 51 14.38 3.02 8.42
C ASN A 51 15.21 1.76 8.11
N GLN A 52 16.14 1.82 7.15
CA GLN A 52 17.00 0.71 6.78
C GLN A 52 17.92 0.32 7.95
N PHE A 53 18.48 1.30 8.65
CA PHE A 53 19.28 1.05 9.85
C PHE A 53 18.45 0.44 10.98
N ILE A 54 17.21 0.90 11.17
CA ILE A 54 16.30 0.36 12.19
C ILE A 54 15.93 -1.10 11.90
N LEU A 55 15.72 -1.46 10.64
CA LEU A 55 15.49 -2.86 10.24
C LEU A 55 16.70 -3.74 10.55
N ILE A 56 17.93 -3.26 10.30
CA ILE A 56 19.16 -3.99 10.65
C ILE A 56 19.29 -4.15 12.17
N ILE A 57 18.97 -3.11 12.95
CA ILE A 57 18.96 -3.17 14.42
C ILE A 57 17.89 -4.16 14.90
N GLY A 58 16.69 -4.16 14.31
CA GLY A 58 15.64 -5.13 14.60
C GLY A 58 16.10 -6.57 14.35
N ALA A 59 16.79 -6.82 13.23
CA ALA A 59 17.40 -8.11 12.93
C ALA A 59 18.48 -8.49 13.95
N ALA A 60 19.31 -7.54 14.39
CA ALA A 60 20.30 -7.77 15.45
C ALA A 60 19.64 -8.13 16.79
N ILE A 61 18.55 -7.46 17.16
CA ILE A 61 17.76 -7.78 18.36
C ILE A 61 17.15 -9.18 18.24
N ALA A 62 16.58 -9.54 17.08
CA ALA A 62 16.08 -10.89 16.82
C ALA A 62 17.18 -11.95 16.97
N ALA A 63 18.38 -11.69 16.45
CA ALA A 63 19.52 -12.58 16.60
C ALA A 63 19.95 -12.74 18.07
N ILE A 64 19.95 -11.65 18.87
CA ILE A 64 20.23 -11.70 20.31
C ILE A 64 19.20 -12.57 21.04
N VAL A 65 17.90 -12.41 20.74
CA VAL A 65 16.84 -13.25 21.31
C VAL A 65 17.02 -14.71 20.93
N GLY A 66 17.38 -15.00 19.67
CA GLY A 66 17.71 -16.35 19.19
C GLY A 66 18.88 -16.96 19.96
N PHE A 67 19.98 -16.23 20.16
CA PHE A 67 21.12 -16.70 20.95
C PHE A 67 20.77 -16.96 22.41
N LYS A 68 19.96 -16.10 23.04
CA LYS A 68 19.49 -16.31 24.43
C LYS A 68 18.64 -17.58 24.56
N ASN A 69 17.93 -17.94 23.50
CA ASN A 69 17.15 -19.17 23.39
C ASN A 69 17.95 -20.37 22.87
N LYS A 70 19.29 -20.26 22.83
CA LYS A 70 20.20 -21.33 22.39
C LYS A 70 19.97 -21.79 20.95
N VAL A 71 19.35 -20.95 20.11
CA VAL A 71 19.23 -21.20 18.67
C VAL A 71 20.60 -21.01 18.03
N SER A 72 21.01 -21.98 17.22
CA SER A 72 22.31 -21.92 16.56
C SER A 72 22.34 -20.85 15.48
N TYR A 73 23.49 -20.19 15.28
CA TYR A 73 23.66 -19.21 14.20
C TYR A 73 23.36 -19.82 12.83
N LYS A 74 23.77 -21.08 12.61
CA LYS A 74 23.50 -21.80 11.37
C LYS A 74 22.00 -21.94 11.13
N SER A 75 21.24 -22.34 12.14
CA SER A 75 19.77 -22.44 12.07
C SER A 75 19.14 -21.09 11.73
N MET A 76 19.58 -20.01 12.37
CA MET A 76 19.05 -18.67 12.08
C MET A 76 19.29 -18.25 10.62
N VAL A 77 20.49 -18.48 10.09
CA VAL A 77 20.81 -18.15 8.70
C VAL A 77 20.05 -19.04 7.71
N GLU A 78 19.89 -20.33 8.02
CA GLU A 78 19.15 -21.28 7.20
C GLU A 78 17.66 -20.90 7.11
N GLU A 79 17.05 -20.47 8.22
CA GLU A 79 15.69 -19.93 8.22
C GLU A 79 15.58 -18.63 7.41
N VAL A 80 16.54 -17.72 7.51
CA VAL A 80 16.56 -16.50 6.67
C VAL A 80 16.62 -16.86 5.19
N ALA A 81 17.47 -17.83 4.82
CA ALA A 81 17.58 -18.30 3.45
C ALA A 81 16.28 -18.96 2.95
N GLN A 82 15.61 -19.74 3.80
CA GLN A 82 14.32 -20.35 3.48
C GLN A 82 13.23 -19.29 3.28
N ASN A 83 13.18 -18.26 4.12
CA ASN A 83 12.24 -17.13 3.96
C ASN A 83 12.50 -16.33 2.67
N LEU A 84 13.76 -16.11 2.31
CA LEU A 84 14.12 -15.49 1.02
C LEU A 84 13.66 -16.35 -0.16
N LYS A 85 13.84 -17.67 -0.06
CA LYS A 85 13.43 -18.61 -1.10
C LYS A 85 11.91 -18.62 -1.27
N SER A 86 11.13 -18.67 -0.18
CA SER A 86 9.66 -18.67 -0.23
C SER A 86 9.09 -17.36 -0.78
N THR A 87 9.76 -16.23 -0.53
CA THR A 87 9.32 -14.90 -0.99
C THR A 87 9.90 -14.47 -2.35
N THR A 88 10.80 -15.25 -2.96
CA THR A 88 11.44 -14.91 -4.24
C THR A 88 10.43 -14.59 -5.34
N GLY A 89 9.33 -15.36 -5.42
CA GLY A 89 8.26 -15.10 -6.40
C GLY A 89 7.62 -13.71 -6.23
N ALA A 90 7.29 -13.32 -4.99
CA ALA A 90 6.76 -12.00 -4.68
C ALA A 90 7.76 -10.88 -5.00
N ILE A 91 9.06 -11.08 -4.69
CA ILE A 91 10.12 -10.10 -5.01
C ILE A 91 10.20 -9.87 -6.53
N LEU A 92 10.14 -10.94 -7.33
CA LEU A 92 10.17 -10.83 -8.80
C LEU A 92 8.93 -10.10 -9.34
N ILE A 93 7.74 -10.38 -8.79
CA ILE A 93 6.52 -9.63 -9.14
C ILE A 93 6.73 -8.15 -8.82
N LEU A 94 7.15 -7.80 -7.60
CA LEU A 94 7.34 -6.41 -7.19
C LEU A 94 8.38 -5.67 -8.04
N LEU A 95 9.44 -6.34 -8.48
CA LEU A 95 10.43 -5.75 -9.38
C LEU A 95 9.83 -5.43 -10.76
N MET A 96 9.07 -6.36 -11.34
CA MET A 96 8.40 -6.17 -12.63
C MET A 96 7.33 -5.09 -12.56
N VAL A 97 6.57 -5.08 -11.47
CA VAL A 97 5.54 -4.09 -11.19
C VAL A 97 6.14 -2.70 -10.98
N GLY A 98 7.23 -2.58 -10.22
CA GLY A 98 7.91 -1.31 -10.02
C GLY A 98 8.40 -0.71 -11.35
N ALA A 99 8.95 -1.54 -12.24
CA ALA A 99 9.33 -1.13 -13.59
C ALA A 99 8.11 -0.69 -14.43
N LEU A 100 6.99 -1.41 -14.33
CA LEU A 100 5.74 -1.06 -15.01
C LEU A 100 5.18 0.28 -14.52
N ALA A 101 5.05 0.47 -13.20
CA ALA A 101 4.54 1.69 -12.60
C ALA A 101 5.40 2.91 -12.95
N GLY A 102 6.73 2.77 -12.93
CA GLY A 102 7.65 3.82 -13.39
C GLY A 102 7.47 4.15 -14.88
N THR A 103 7.29 3.13 -15.72
CA THR A 103 7.03 3.32 -17.15
C THR A 103 5.69 4.03 -17.39
N TRP A 104 4.64 3.68 -16.65
CA TRP A 104 3.32 4.33 -16.71
C TRP A 104 3.35 5.79 -16.25
N LEU A 105 4.17 6.10 -15.25
CA LEU A 105 4.36 7.47 -14.81
C LEU A 105 5.06 8.30 -15.90
N VAL A 106 6.16 7.82 -16.47
CA VAL A 106 6.92 8.54 -17.51
C VAL A 106 6.16 8.62 -18.83
N SER A 107 5.40 7.59 -19.19
CA SER A 107 4.58 7.58 -20.42
C SER A 107 3.31 8.40 -20.32
N GLY A 108 2.94 8.89 -19.13
CA GLY A 108 1.76 9.73 -18.93
C GLY A 108 0.46 8.97 -18.67
N ILE A 109 0.47 7.64 -18.55
CA ILE A 109 -0.72 6.82 -18.28
C ILE A 109 -1.33 7.16 -16.91
N ILE A 110 -0.53 7.14 -15.84
CA ILE A 110 -1.00 7.52 -14.49
C ILE A 110 -1.46 8.98 -14.44
N PRO A 111 -0.68 9.97 -14.95
CA PRO A 111 -1.13 11.35 -15.06
C PRO A 111 -2.44 11.52 -15.84
N THR A 112 -2.65 10.76 -16.91
CA THR A 112 -3.87 10.80 -17.72
C THR A 112 -5.08 10.24 -16.96
N MET A 113 -4.90 9.15 -16.20
CA MET A 113 -5.96 8.66 -15.29
C MET A 113 -6.33 9.70 -14.22
N ILE A 114 -5.35 10.43 -13.70
CA ILE A 114 -5.60 11.55 -12.76
C ILE A 114 -6.39 12.65 -13.49
N TYR A 115 -5.94 13.08 -14.66
CA TYR A 115 -6.56 14.15 -15.45
C TYR A 115 -8.05 13.93 -15.67
N TYR A 116 -8.42 12.77 -16.21
CA TYR A 116 -9.82 12.42 -16.47
C TYR A 116 -10.58 12.05 -15.19
N GLY A 117 -9.89 11.57 -14.16
CA GLY A 117 -10.49 11.39 -12.84
C GLY A 117 -11.01 12.71 -12.26
N LEU A 118 -10.30 13.81 -12.49
CA LEU A 118 -10.72 15.14 -12.03
C LEU A 118 -11.98 15.66 -12.75
N ASP A 119 -12.26 15.22 -13.98
CA ASP A 119 -13.49 15.62 -14.71
C ASP A 119 -14.78 15.09 -14.06
N ILE A 120 -14.66 14.04 -13.24
CA ILE A 120 -15.80 13.42 -12.53
C ILE A 120 -16.15 14.22 -11.26
N LEU A 121 -15.33 15.21 -10.88
CA LEU A 121 -15.55 15.98 -9.66
C LEU A 121 -16.74 16.93 -9.79
N ASN A 122 -17.78 16.62 -9.02
CA ASN A 122 -18.89 17.50 -8.78
C ASN A 122 -18.96 17.80 -7.26
N PRO A 123 -19.19 19.06 -6.84
CA PRO A 123 -19.24 19.43 -5.42
C PRO A 123 -20.14 18.52 -4.57
N THR A 124 -21.29 18.10 -5.11
CA THR A 124 -22.27 17.27 -4.40
C THR A 124 -21.77 15.86 -4.06
N ILE A 125 -20.92 15.29 -4.91
CA ILE A 125 -20.37 13.93 -4.73
C ILE A 125 -18.86 13.94 -4.50
N PHE A 126 -18.28 15.10 -4.20
CA PHE A 126 -16.83 15.31 -4.20
C PHE A 126 -16.09 14.29 -3.32
N LEU A 127 -16.54 14.09 -2.08
CA LEU A 127 -15.90 13.14 -1.16
C LEU A 127 -15.97 11.70 -1.67
N ALA A 128 -17.09 11.29 -2.25
CA ALA A 128 -17.24 9.95 -2.82
C ALA A 128 -16.39 9.78 -4.10
N ALA A 129 -16.31 10.83 -4.93
CA ALA A 129 -15.46 10.85 -6.11
C ALA A 129 -13.97 10.74 -5.71
N CYS A 130 -13.53 11.42 -4.64
CA CYS A 130 -12.17 11.25 -4.09
C CYS A 130 -11.87 9.79 -3.74
N VAL A 131 -12.80 9.09 -3.06
CA VAL A 131 -12.63 7.67 -2.73
C VAL A 131 -12.45 6.84 -4.01
N ILE A 132 -13.29 7.05 -5.03
CA ILE A 132 -13.26 6.27 -6.28
C ILE A 132 -11.97 6.55 -7.07
N ILE A 133 -11.62 7.83 -7.24
CA ILE A 133 -10.42 8.25 -7.98
C ILE A 133 -9.17 7.65 -7.30
N CYS A 134 -9.05 7.80 -5.98
CA CYS A 134 -7.93 7.22 -5.24
C CYS A 134 -7.94 5.70 -5.26
N ALA A 135 -9.11 5.05 -5.22
CA ALA A 135 -9.21 3.59 -5.35
C ALA A 135 -8.69 3.10 -6.69
N VAL A 136 -9.12 3.70 -7.81
CA VAL A 136 -8.70 3.29 -9.15
C VAL A 136 -7.20 3.51 -9.34
N ILE A 137 -6.69 4.69 -8.98
CA ILE A 137 -5.26 5.00 -9.09
C ILE A 137 -4.44 4.11 -8.16
N SER A 138 -4.91 3.82 -6.95
CA SER A 138 -4.19 2.93 -6.04
C SER A 138 -4.20 1.48 -6.49
N VAL A 139 -5.28 0.98 -7.10
CA VAL A 139 -5.27 -0.34 -7.77
C VAL A 139 -4.24 -0.36 -8.89
N ALA A 140 -4.19 0.70 -9.71
CA ALA A 140 -3.29 0.80 -10.86
C ALA A 140 -1.82 1.01 -10.48
N THR A 141 -1.54 1.66 -9.34
CA THR A 141 -0.18 1.93 -8.87
C THR A 141 0.31 0.92 -7.84
N GLY A 142 -0.60 0.20 -7.18
CA GLY A 142 -0.27 -0.71 -6.09
C GLY A 142 0.22 -0.03 -4.82
N SER A 143 0.06 1.30 -4.67
CA SER A 143 0.59 2.01 -3.51
C SER A 143 -0.39 3.04 -2.96
N SER A 144 -0.75 2.88 -1.68
CA SER A 144 -1.53 3.86 -0.92
C SER A 144 -0.77 5.18 -0.71
N TRP A 145 0.54 5.10 -0.46
CA TRP A 145 1.43 6.25 -0.26
C TRP A 145 1.58 7.09 -1.53
N THR A 146 1.89 6.46 -2.67
CA THR A 146 2.03 7.19 -3.95
C THR A 146 0.71 7.85 -4.35
N THR A 147 -0.42 7.14 -4.19
CA THR A 147 -1.74 7.71 -4.48
C THR A 147 -2.03 8.92 -3.61
N SER A 148 -1.78 8.83 -2.30
CA SER A 148 -2.01 9.92 -1.36
C SER A 148 -1.10 11.13 -1.63
N ALA A 149 0.16 10.89 -1.99
CA ALA A 149 1.14 11.94 -2.28
C ALA A 149 0.94 12.63 -3.64
N THR A 150 0.26 11.99 -4.59
CA THR A 150 0.05 12.54 -5.94
C THR A 150 -1.34 13.17 -6.06
N VAL A 151 -2.35 12.36 -6.41
CA VAL A 151 -3.73 12.82 -6.58
C VAL A 151 -4.35 13.26 -5.26
N GLY A 152 -3.96 12.64 -4.14
CA GLY A 152 -4.50 12.98 -2.82
C GLY A 152 -4.24 14.43 -2.40
N ILE A 153 -3.02 14.93 -2.61
CA ILE A 153 -2.67 16.32 -2.31
C ILE A 153 -3.44 17.28 -3.23
N ALA A 154 -3.59 16.94 -4.52
CA ALA A 154 -4.38 17.73 -5.46
C ALA A 154 -5.85 17.82 -5.02
N LEU A 155 -6.47 16.70 -4.64
CA LEU A 155 -7.84 16.65 -4.14
C LEU A 155 -8.01 17.45 -2.83
N ILE A 156 -7.04 17.43 -1.92
CA ILE A 156 -7.06 18.25 -0.71
C ILE A 156 -7.02 19.75 -1.05
N GLY A 157 -6.24 20.16 -2.06
CA GLY A 157 -6.23 21.53 -2.56
C GLY A 157 -7.56 21.98 -3.16
N ILE A 158 -8.17 21.13 -4.01
CA ILE A 158 -9.50 21.38 -4.60
C ILE A 158 -10.57 21.47 -3.51
N ALA A 159 -10.50 20.62 -2.48
CA ALA A 159 -11.43 20.66 -1.35
C ALA A 159 -11.40 22.01 -0.62
N GLY A 160 -10.22 22.62 -0.48
CA GLY A 160 -10.07 23.96 0.10
C GLY A 160 -10.82 25.02 -0.71
N ALA A 161 -10.79 24.95 -2.04
CA ALA A 161 -11.55 25.84 -2.92
C ALA A 161 -13.07 25.63 -2.84
N LEU A 162 -13.51 24.41 -2.53
CA LEU A 162 -14.91 24.05 -2.32
C LEU A 162 -15.45 24.38 -0.92
N GLY A 163 -14.59 24.81 0.00
CA GLY A 163 -14.95 25.02 1.41
C GLY A 163 -15.10 23.73 2.21
N ILE A 164 -14.64 22.58 1.68
CA ILE A 164 -14.74 21.28 2.34
C ILE A 164 -13.55 21.10 3.28
N SER A 165 -13.81 20.59 4.49
CA SER A 165 -12.76 20.34 5.49
C SER A 165 -11.63 19.45 4.94
N PRO A 166 -10.35 19.89 5.00
CA PRO A 166 -9.20 19.10 4.57
C PRO A 166 -9.11 17.74 5.28
N GLY A 167 -9.51 17.67 6.56
CA GLY A 167 -9.50 16.41 7.32
C GLY A 167 -10.51 15.38 6.78
N MET A 168 -11.68 15.84 6.34
CA MET A 168 -12.67 14.93 5.71
C MET A 168 -12.18 14.44 4.36
N THR A 169 -11.61 15.35 3.55
CA THR A 169 -11.04 14.98 2.25
C THR A 169 -9.86 14.03 2.41
N ALA A 170 -8.97 14.26 3.38
CA ALA A 170 -7.88 13.35 3.69
C ALA A 170 -8.41 11.95 4.07
N GLY A 171 -9.49 11.87 4.86
CA GLY A 171 -10.17 10.61 5.16
C GLY A 171 -10.70 9.90 3.92
N ALA A 172 -11.29 10.62 2.98
CA ALA A 172 -11.79 10.08 1.71
C ALA A 172 -10.65 9.57 0.81
N VAL A 173 -9.59 10.37 0.66
CA VAL A 173 -8.37 10.03 -0.10
C VAL A 173 -7.73 8.76 0.47
N LEU A 174 -7.48 8.71 1.79
CA LEU A 174 -6.88 7.55 2.44
C LEU A 174 -7.75 6.30 2.29
N SER A 175 -9.07 6.45 2.37
CA SER A 175 -9.99 5.31 2.21
C SER A 175 -9.88 4.66 0.82
N GLY A 176 -9.86 5.48 -0.23
CA GLY A 176 -9.63 4.98 -1.59
C GLY A 176 -8.22 4.42 -1.78
N ALA A 177 -7.22 5.13 -1.27
CA ALA A 177 -5.82 4.72 -1.38
C ALA A 177 -5.55 3.37 -0.70
N TYR A 178 -6.08 3.11 0.50
CA TYR A 178 -5.90 1.81 1.16
C TYR A 178 -6.76 0.69 0.55
N PHE A 179 -7.89 1.03 -0.06
CA PHE A 179 -8.70 0.05 -0.79
C PHE A 179 -7.91 -0.54 -1.96
N GLY A 180 -7.30 0.32 -2.78
CA GLY A 180 -6.53 -0.14 -3.94
C GLY A 180 -5.29 -0.93 -3.52
N ASP A 181 -4.56 -0.45 -2.51
CA ASP A 181 -3.37 -1.11 -1.97
C ASP A 181 -3.65 -2.57 -1.52
N LYS A 182 -4.79 -2.81 -0.85
CA LYS A 182 -5.19 -4.16 -0.37
C LYS A 182 -5.61 -5.14 -1.45
N LEU A 183 -6.02 -4.67 -2.62
CA LEU A 183 -6.56 -5.51 -3.70
C LEU A 183 -5.65 -5.56 -4.92
N SER A 184 -4.70 -4.63 -5.02
CA SER A 184 -3.83 -4.53 -6.17
C SER A 184 -2.82 -5.69 -6.19
N PRO A 185 -2.70 -6.44 -7.29
CA PRO A 185 -1.61 -7.39 -7.48
C PRO A 185 -0.25 -6.68 -7.63
N LEU A 186 -0.25 -5.35 -7.68
CA LEU A 186 0.95 -4.52 -7.75
C LEU A 186 1.47 -4.11 -6.36
N SER A 187 0.68 -4.32 -5.31
CA SER A 187 1.04 -3.90 -3.95
C SER A 187 2.04 -4.85 -3.29
N ASP A 188 2.98 -4.28 -2.55
CA ASP A 188 3.98 -4.97 -1.75
C ASP A 188 3.35 -5.83 -0.66
N THR A 189 2.43 -5.27 0.11
CA THR A 189 1.73 -5.99 1.18
C THR A 189 0.86 -7.11 0.63
N THR A 190 0.17 -6.87 -0.49
CA THR A 190 -0.68 -7.87 -1.16
C THR A 190 0.13 -9.02 -1.76
N ASN A 191 1.38 -8.79 -2.16
CA ASN A 191 2.28 -9.86 -2.66
C ASN A 191 3.04 -10.59 -1.56
N LEU A 192 3.58 -9.87 -0.58
CA LEU A 192 4.44 -10.46 0.45
C LEU A 192 3.63 -11.19 1.53
N ALA A 193 2.45 -10.72 1.90
CA ALA A 193 1.61 -11.39 2.90
C ALA A 193 1.26 -12.84 2.52
N PRO A 194 0.74 -13.14 1.31
CA PRO A 194 0.46 -14.52 0.93
C PRO A 194 1.71 -15.37 0.74
N ALA A 195 2.82 -14.79 0.25
CA ALA A 195 4.09 -15.50 0.13
C ALA A 195 4.62 -15.98 1.50
N MET A 196 4.47 -15.16 2.55
CA MET A 196 4.82 -15.53 3.92
C MET A 196 3.83 -16.51 4.55
N ALA A 197 2.55 -16.40 4.20
CA ALA A 197 1.49 -17.29 4.69
C ALA A 197 1.41 -18.64 3.93
N GLY A 198 2.22 -18.83 2.88
CA GLY A 198 2.22 -20.05 2.07
C GLY A 198 0.98 -20.22 1.20
N THR A 199 0.31 -19.13 0.80
CA THR A 199 -0.86 -19.16 -0.10
C THR A 199 -0.57 -18.43 -1.40
N ASP A 200 -1.39 -18.64 -2.43
CA ASP A 200 -1.23 -17.95 -3.70
C ASP A 200 -1.83 -16.54 -3.67
N LEU A 201 -1.24 -15.64 -4.46
CA LEU A 201 -1.61 -14.23 -4.55
C LEU A 201 -3.09 -14.04 -4.90
N PHE A 202 -3.60 -14.74 -5.90
CA PHE A 202 -4.95 -14.51 -6.41
C PHE A 202 -6.02 -15.07 -5.46
N THR A 203 -5.72 -16.16 -4.76
CA THR A 203 -6.56 -16.66 -3.67
C THR A 203 -6.60 -15.66 -2.53
N HIS A 204 -5.45 -15.09 -2.13
CA HIS A 204 -5.42 -14.04 -1.11
C HIS A 204 -6.25 -12.82 -1.51
N ILE A 205 -6.09 -12.29 -2.72
CA ILE A 205 -6.88 -11.16 -3.25
C ILE A 205 -8.37 -11.51 -3.26
N ARG A 206 -8.74 -12.72 -3.70
CA ARG A 206 -10.13 -13.18 -3.71
C ARG A 206 -10.73 -13.18 -2.31
N TYR A 207 -10.01 -13.67 -1.30
CA TYR A 207 -10.50 -13.64 0.08
C TYR A 207 -10.53 -12.24 0.67
N MET A 208 -9.55 -11.39 0.34
CA MET A 208 -9.53 -9.97 0.73
C MET A 208 -10.69 -9.18 0.13
N THR A 209 -11.17 -9.57 -1.05
CA THR A 209 -12.34 -8.95 -1.70
C THR A 209 -13.60 -9.08 -0.84
N TYR A 210 -13.78 -10.21 -0.14
CA TYR A 210 -14.95 -10.42 0.73
C TYR A 210 -15.03 -9.45 1.91
N THR A 211 -13.91 -8.90 2.37
CA THR A 211 -13.90 -7.90 3.46
C THR A 211 -13.79 -6.48 2.91
N THR A 212 -13.00 -6.30 1.86
CA THR A 212 -12.61 -4.99 1.31
C THR A 212 -13.72 -4.37 0.45
N VAL A 213 -14.46 -5.17 -0.33
CA VAL A 213 -15.59 -4.67 -1.14
C VAL A 213 -16.77 -4.21 -0.26
N PRO A 214 -17.22 -4.98 0.75
CA PRO A 214 -18.26 -4.49 1.65
C PRO A 214 -17.85 -3.22 2.41
N THR A 215 -16.59 -3.13 2.86
CA THR A 215 -16.11 -1.93 3.56
C THR A 215 -16.09 -0.71 2.65
N ILE A 216 -15.60 -0.81 1.40
CA ILE A 216 -15.61 0.35 0.50
C ILE A 216 -17.04 0.80 0.15
N ILE A 217 -17.98 -0.12 0.04
CA ILE A 217 -19.40 0.21 -0.19
C ILE A 217 -19.94 1.01 1.00
N VAL A 218 -19.71 0.56 2.23
CA VAL A 218 -20.11 1.29 3.44
C VAL A 218 -19.44 2.66 3.50
N THR A 219 -18.16 2.74 3.18
CA THR A 219 -17.40 4.01 3.13
C THR A 219 -17.94 4.96 2.06
N LEU A 220 -18.28 4.48 0.87
CA LEU A 220 -18.89 5.29 -0.19
C LEU A 220 -20.25 5.82 0.24
N LEU A 221 -21.11 4.98 0.82
CA LEU A 221 -22.40 5.42 1.36
C LEU A 221 -22.22 6.52 2.42
N PHE A 222 -21.26 6.34 3.32
CA PHE A 222 -20.95 7.33 4.34
C PHE A 222 -20.50 8.67 3.75
N PHE A 223 -19.56 8.66 2.80
CA PHE A 223 -19.08 9.90 2.15
C PHE A 223 -20.12 10.54 1.24
N ILE A 224 -21.03 9.78 0.63
CA ILE A 224 -22.17 10.31 -0.12
C ILE A 224 -23.12 11.06 0.83
N ILE A 225 -23.49 10.45 1.96
CA ILE A 225 -24.37 11.10 2.96
C ILE A 225 -23.73 12.38 3.52
N LEU A 226 -22.42 12.33 3.82
CA LEU A 226 -21.68 13.51 4.23
C LEU A 226 -21.66 14.58 3.13
N GLY A 227 -21.45 14.19 1.87
CA GLY A 227 -21.47 15.10 0.72
C GLY A 227 -22.78 15.89 0.62
N PHE A 228 -23.93 15.24 0.84
CA PHE A 228 -25.23 15.89 0.84
C PHE A 228 -25.51 16.80 2.04
N THR A 229 -24.75 16.65 3.13
CA THR A 229 -24.91 17.44 4.36
C THR A 229 -23.93 18.61 4.43
N ASN A 230 -22.95 18.67 3.52
CA ASN A 230 -21.99 19.76 3.47
C ASN A 230 -22.47 20.88 2.53
N ASP A 231 -22.54 22.10 3.04
CA ASP A 231 -22.76 23.29 2.22
C ASP A 231 -21.46 23.68 1.49
N THR A 232 -21.34 23.32 0.22
CA THR A 232 -20.20 23.71 -0.61
C THR A 232 -20.39 25.12 -1.14
N THR A 233 -19.38 25.99 -0.99
CA THR A 233 -19.47 27.42 -1.30
C THR A 233 -18.86 27.81 -2.65
N GLY A 234 -18.27 26.86 -3.38
CA GLY A 234 -17.53 27.12 -4.61
C GLY A 234 -17.73 26.07 -5.71
N ALA A 235 -17.10 26.32 -6.86
CA ALA A 235 -16.96 25.34 -7.95
C ALA A 235 -15.63 24.57 -7.76
N ALA A 236 -15.60 23.31 -8.20
CA ALA A 236 -14.39 22.51 -8.18
C ALA A 236 -13.46 23.00 -9.29
N ASP A 237 -12.59 23.96 -8.99
CA ASP A 237 -11.60 24.44 -9.96
C ASP A 237 -10.46 23.42 -10.09
N VAL A 238 -10.56 22.59 -11.12
CA VAL A 238 -9.58 21.57 -11.48
C VAL A 238 -8.59 22.07 -12.54
N SER A 239 -8.82 23.26 -13.11
CA SER A 239 -8.13 23.74 -14.31
C SER A 239 -6.63 23.93 -14.09
N GLN A 240 -6.22 24.37 -12.90
CA GLN A 240 -4.82 24.50 -12.54
C GLN A 240 -4.08 23.16 -12.54
N TYR A 241 -4.71 22.10 -12.02
CA TYR A 241 -4.12 20.77 -11.94
C TYR A 241 -4.08 20.08 -13.30
N GLN A 242 -5.17 20.18 -14.05
CA GLN A 242 -5.25 19.70 -15.43
C GLN A 242 -4.23 20.40 -16.32
N GLY A 243 -4.11 21.73 -16.24
CA GLY A 243 -3.12 22.50 -16.98
C GLY A 243 -1.67 22.16 -16.62
N ALA A 244 -1.39 21.85 -15.34
CA ALA A 244 -0.06 21.39 -14.93
C ALA A 244 0.28 20.00 -15.49
N ILE A 245 -0.70 19.10 -15.57
CA ILE A 245 -0.54 17.78 -16.19
C ILE A 245 -0.33 17.94 -17.70
N ASP A 246 -1.16 18.74 -18.39
CA ASP A 246 -1.06 18.99 -19.84
C ASP A 246 0.26 19.66 -20.24
N ALA A 247 0.82 20.49 -19.37
CA ALA A 247 2.12 21.12 -19.60
C ALA A 247 3.30 20.12 -19.57
N THR A 248 3.12 18.97 -18.93
CA THR A 248 4.20 18.00 -18.66
C THR A 248 4.00 16.68 -19.43
N PHE A 249 2.76 16.26 -19.65
CA PHE A 249 2.37 14.97 -20.20
C PHE A 249 1.41 15.11 -21.39
N ASN A 250 1.47 14.15 -22.31
CA ASN A 250 0.52 14.08 -23.42
C ASN A 250 -0.74 13.32 -23.01
N THR A 251 -1.80 14.04 -22.65
CA THR A 251 -3.08 13.53 -22.11
C THR A 251 -4.06 13.11 -23.21
N THR A 252 -3.63 12.31 -24.19
CA THR A 252 -4.57 11.80 -25.21
C THR A 252 -5.40 10.62 -24.68
N PRO A 253 -6.67 10.47 -25.11
CA PRO A 253 -7.53 9.35 -24.70
C PRO A 253 -6.99 7.95 -25.01
N CYS A 254 -5.95 7.83 -25.85
CA CYS A 254 -5.31 6.56 -26.21
C CYS A 254 -4.45 5.97 -25.07
N TYR A 255 -4.15 6.74 -24.03
CA TYR A 255 -3.36 6.30 -22.87
C TYR A 255 -4.21 5.67 -21.75
N LEU A 256 -5.54 5.58 -21.92
CA LEU A 256 -6.50 4.88 -21.06
C LEU A 256 -6.86 3.50 -21.63
#